data_AF-A0A6J1LL03-F1
#
_entry.id   AF-A0A6J1LL03-F1
#
_cell.length_a   1.000
_cell.length_b   1.000
_cell.length_c   1.000
_cell.angle_alpha   90.00
_cell.angle_beta   90.00
_cell.angle_gamma   90.00
#
_symmetry.space_group_name_H-M   'P 1'
#
loop_
_entity.id
_entity.type
_entity.pdbx_description
1 polymer ?
#
loop_
_entity_poly.entity_id
_entity_poly.type
_entity_poly.pdbx_seq_one_letter_code
_entity_poly.pdbx_strand_id
1 'polypeptide(L)'
;MLLPQLNGSEGQFENWTRQLSAEEQQRLAWNVNFLENPPMEYGELQQLLSTNSSIQNPLRLRLWLSLYWQLRRTSRLDNNHQLLLDFALSLRQLQTDPAWNSSQLQNMLLSLPSALRILARSRWLCLEHDRDLLYLLPAGALQLGAQSRCCMWQLALVAETSHGWLRLENLCEMQDTWFINMPQQLESGFYLLQRAPNSNSSNYCSRQGSGYYEEVAKKKAAAEEDCYWQLNDCSGLPVLLKRFYET
;
A
#
# COMPACT_ATOMS: atom_id res chain seq x y z
N MET A 1 -25.59 21.24 2.18
CA MET A 1 -24.90 20.98 3.46
C MET A 1 -24.41 19.54 3.43
N LEU A 2 -23.09 19.28 3.44
CA LEU A 2 -22.51 17.94 3.24
C LEU A 2 -22.56 17.05 4.49
N LEU A 3 -22.39 17.64 5.68
CA LEU A 3 -22.33 16.92 6.96
C LEU A 3 -23.55 16.01 7.24
N PRO A 4 -24.80 16.47 7.05
CA PRO A 4 -25.97 15.61 7.25
C PRO A 4 -26.04 14.43 6.26
N GLN A 5 -25.42 14.58 5.09
CA GLN A 5 -25.42 13.54 4.05
C GLN A 5 -24.36 12.47 4.35
N LEU A 6 -23.19 12.88 4.84
CA LEU A 6 -22.12 11.95 5.26
C LEU A 6 -22.52 11.13 6.49
N ASN A 7 -23.31 11.71 7.41
CA ASN A 7 -23.81 11.01 8.60
C ASN A 7 -25.11 10.23 8.36
N GLY A 8 -25.69 10.33 7.16
CA GLY A 8 -26.89 9.59 6.76
C GLY A 8 -26.59 8.14 6.37
N SER A 9 -27.63 7.39 6.01
CA SER A 9 -27.43 6.02 5.49
C SER A 9 -26.79 6.04 4.11
N GLU A 10 -26.12 4.95 3.72
CA GLU A 10 -25.48 4.83 2.40
C GLU A 10 -26.44 5.12 1.24
N GLY A 11 -27.66 4.57 1.30
CA GLY A 11 -28.70 4.83 0.29
C GLY A 11 -29.17 6.29 0.25
N GLN A 12 -29.16 7.02 1.38
CA GLN A 12 -29.49 8.45 1.39
C GLN A 12 -28.40 9.26 0.68
N PHE A 13 -27.12 8.97 0.96
CA PHE A 13 -26.00 9.64 0.32
C PHE A 13 -25.98 9.39 -1.20
N GLU A 14 -26.23 8.16 -1.64
CA GLU A 14 -26.31 7.81 -3.06
C GLU A 14 -27.45 8.54 -3.78
N ASN A 15 -28.65 8.53 -3.19
CA ASN A 15 -29.81 9.21 -3.76
C ASN A 15 -29.58 10.71 -3.87
N TRP A 16 -29.00 11.33 -2.84
CA TRP A 16 -28.62 12.74 -2.88
C TRP A 16 -27.56 13.01 -3.96
N THR A 17 -26.54 12.16 -4.08
CA THR A 17 -25.51 12.30 -5.12
C THR A 17 -26.11 12.29 -6.52
N ARG A 18 -27.09 11.41 -6.78
CA ARG A 18 -27.77 11.31 -8.08
C ARG A 18 -28.58 12.56 -8.44
N GLN A 19 -28.93 13.40 -7.47
CA GLN A 19 -29.62 14.68 -7.71
C GLN A 19 -28.66 15.80 -8.14
N LEU A 20 -27.34 15.58 -8.02
CA LEU A 20 -26.33 16.56 -8.38
C LEU A 20 -25.75 16.25 -9.76
N SER A 21 -25.62 17.28 -10.59
CA SER A 21 -24.83 17.22 -11.82
C SER A 21 -23.33 16.95 -11.53
N ALA A 22 -22.59 16.50 -12.53
CA ALA A 22 -21.16 16.24 -12.38
C ALA A 22 -20.37 17.50 -11.98
N GLU A 23 -20.77 18.66 -12.51
CA GLU A 23 -20.19 19.97 -12.20
C GLU A 23 -20.49 20.38 -10.75
N GLU A 24 -21.72 20.16 -10.28
CA GLU A 24 -22.09 20.43 -8.89
C GLU A 24 -21.33 19.53 -7.92
N GLN A 25 -21.20 18.24 -8.23
CA GLN A 25 -20.41 17.31 -7.43
C GLN A 25 -18.93 17.74 -7.35
N GLN A 26 -18.35 18.14 -8.48
CA GLN A 26 -16.98 18.64 -8.53
C GLN A 26 -16.82 19.91 -7.68
N ARG A 27 -17.67 20.92 -7.88
CA ARG A 27 -17.63 22.17 -7.10
C ARG A 27 -17.79 21.90 -5.61
N LEU A 28 -18.75 21.06 -5.25
CA LEU A 28 -19.01 20.70 -3.86
C LEU A 28 -17.79 20.03 -3.23
N ALA A 29 -17.20 19.03 -3.88
CA ALA A 29 -16.07 18.29 -3.31
C ALA A 29 -14.83 19.18 -3.05
N TRP A 30 -14.51 20.11 -3.94
CA TRP A 30 -13.33 20.99 -3.79
C TRP A 30 -13.55 22.18 -2.86
N ASN A 31 -14.80 22.54 -2.55
CA ASN A 31 -15.12 23.65 -1.67
C ASN A 31 -15.34 23.23 -0.20
N VAL A 32 -15.30 21.93 0.10
CA VAL A 32 -15.41 21.44 1.48
C VAL A 32 -14.10 21.69 2.19
N ASN A 33 -14.11 22.42 3.31
CA ASN A 33 -12.92 22.65 4.12
C ASN A 33 -12.84 21.62 5.27
N PHE A 34 -12.13 20.52 5.03
CA PHE A 34 -11.94 19.46 6.03
C PHE A 34 -10.95 19.85 7.14
N LEU A 35 -10.19 20.93 6.96
CA LEU A 35 -9.14 21.34 7.90
C LEU A 35 -9.68 22.18 9.06
N GLU A 36 -10.69 23.01 8.81
CA GLU A 36 -11.31 23.89 9.80
C GLU A 36 -12.44 23.21 10.56
N ASN A 37 -13.28 22.44 9.85
CA ASN A 37 -14.48 21.83 10.43
C ASN A 37 -14.57 20.35 10.01
N PRO A 38 -13.66 19.48 10.51
CA PRO A 38 -13.74 18.07 10.24
C PRO A 38 -15.06 17.50 10.82
N PRO A 39 -15.84 16.72 10.06
CA PRO A 39 -17.04 16.04 10.55
C PRO A 39 -16.77 15.08 11.72
N MET A 40 -15.56 14.50 11.71
CA MET A 40 -15.10 13.37 12.50
C MET A 40 -13.57 13.27 12.37
N GLU A 41 -12.94 12.34 13.08
CA GLU A 41 -11.50 12.10 12.96
C GLU A 41 -11.09 11.75 11.52
N TYR A 42 -9.89 12.16 11.11
CA TYR A 42 -9.46 11.99 9.71
C TYR A 42 -9.39 10.53 9.27
N GLY A 43 -9.06 9.61 10.18
CA GLY A 43 -9.09 8.17 9.91
C GLY A 43 -10.50 7.67 9.64
N GLU A 44 -11.48 8.06 10.48
CA GLU A 44 -12.89 7.70 10.29
C GLU A 44 -13.45 8.28 9.00
N LEU A 45 -13.11 9.54 8.70
CA LEU A 45 -13.54 10.21 7.49
C LEU A 45 -12.93 9.57 6.24
N GLN A 46 -11.64 9.22 6.29
CA GLN A 46 -10.96 8.51 5.21
C GLN A 46 -11.66 7.17 4.96
N GLN A 47 -11.98 6.41 6.01
CA GLN A 47 -12.66 5.12 5.90
C GLN A 47 -14.06 5.28 5.33
N LEU A 48 -14.85 6.23 5.84
CA LEU A 48 -16.20 6.53 5.35
C LEU A 48 -16.22 6.85 3.85
N LEU A 49 -15.19 7.57 3.38
CA LEU A 49 -15.06 7.94 1.97
C LEU A 49 -14.41 6.85 1.10
N SER A 50 -13.77 5.84 1.70
CA SER A 50 -12.94 4.84 0.99
C SER A 50 -13.50 3.42 0.94
N THR A 51 -14.69 3.14 1.47
CA THR A 51 -15.16 1.75 1.62
C THR A 51 -15.25 0.96 0.30
N ASN A 52 -14.72 -0.26 0.36
CA ASN A 52 -14.48 -1.29 -0.68
C ASN A 52 -15.65 -1.69 -1.61
N SER A 53 -16.81 -1.06 -1.53
CA SER A 53 -17.95 -1.25 -2.44
C SER A 53 -18.56 0.07 -2.94
N SER A 54 -18.09 1.22 -2.43
CA SER A 54 -18.74 2.51 -2.61
C SER A 54 -17.98 3.54 -3.45
N ILE A 55 -16.83 3.16 -4.01
CA ILE A 55 -16.08 4.01 -4.95
C ILE A 55 -16.79 4.10 -6.32
N GLN A 56 -17.88 3.35 -6.53
CA GLN A 56 -18.81 3.62 -7.63
C GLN A 56 -19.49 4.99 -7.53
N ASN A 57 -19.49 5.64 -6.36
CA ASN A 57 -20.04 6.98 -6.20
C ASN A 57 -18.98 8.05 -6.58
N PRO A 58 -19.18 8.81 -7.67
CA PRO A 58 -18.19 9.78 -8.14
C PRO A 58 -17.95 10.92 -7.14
N LEU A 59 -18.95 11.27 -6.31
CA LEU A 59 -18.81 12.31 -5.30
C LEU A 59 -17.95 11.85 -4.12
N ARG A 60 -18.11 10.61 -3.63
CA ARG A 60 -17.23 10.06 -2.57
C ARG A 60 -15.78 10.07 -2.99
N LEU A 61 -15.49 9.61 -4.22
CA LEU A 61 -14.13 9.64 -4.76
C LEU A 61 -13.54 11.06 -4.81
N ARG A 62 -14.33 12.04 -5.27
CA ARG A 62 -13.90 13.44 -5.31
C ARG A 62 -13.68 14.02 -3.90
N LEU A 63 -14.54 13.68 -2.93
CA LEU A 63 -14.38 14.09 -1.54
C LEU A 63 -13.13 13.47 -0.91
N TRP A 64 -12.89 12.18 -1.17
CA TRP A 64 -11.71 11.45 -0.71
C TRP A 64 -10.41 12.07 -1.26
N LEU A 65 -10.39 12.38 -2.57
CA LEU A 65 -9.29 13.11 -3.21
C LEU A 65 -9.10 14.51 -2.60
N SER A 66 -10.19 15.24 -2.39
CA SER A 66 -10.16 16.58 -1.79
C SER A 66 -9.57 16.54 -0.37
N LEU A 67 -9.98 15.56 0.45
CA LEU A 67 -9.43 15.31 1.77
C LEU A 67 -7.92 15.04 1.70
N TYR A 68 -7.49 14.11 0.86
CA TYR A 68 -6.07 13.79 0.67
C TYR A 68 -5.25 15.05 0.36
N TRP A 69 -5.67 15.84 -0.63
CA TRP A 69 -4.91 17.01 -1.06
C TRP A 69 -4.87 18.14 -0.03
N GLN A 70 -5.95 18.34 0.73
CA GLN A 70 -5.97 19.33 1.81
C GLN A 70 -4.99 18.94 2.94
N LEU A 71 -5.01 17.67 3.35
CA LEU A 71 -4.09 17.16 4.37
C LEU A 71 -2.64 17.15 3.88
N ARG A 72 -2.40 16.82 2.60
CA ARG A 72 -1.08 16.81 1.98
C ARG A 72 -0.47 18.22 1.92
N ARG A 73 -1.23 19.22 1.48
CA ARG A 73 -0.76 20.62 1.36
C ARG A 73 -0.41 21.27 2.69
N THR A 74 -0.96 20.75 3.78
CA THR A 74 -0.72 21.25 5.14
C THR A 74 0.22 20.37 5.93
N SER A 75 0.89 19.40 5.29
CA SER A 75 1.80 18.44 5.91
C SER A 75 1.18 17.62 7.05
N ARG A 76 -0.15 17.57 7.17
CA ARG A 76 -0.85 16.76 8.18
C ARG A 76 -0.73 15.26 7.89
N LEU A 77 -0.49 14.87 6.63
CA LEU A 77 -0.22 13.47 6.26
C LEU A 77 1.21 13.04 6.58
N ASP A 78 2.19 13.96 6.53
CA ASP A 78 3.59 13.61 6.80
C ASP A 78 3.79 13.15 8.24
N ASN A 79 3.01 13.72 9.16
CA ASN A 79 3.05 13.38 10.59
C ASN A 79 2.09 12.24 10.98
N ASN A 80 1.35 11.67 10.02
CA ASN A 80 0.38 10.60 10.27
C ASN A 80 0.58 9.44 9.28
N HIS A 81 1.61 8.64 9.56
CA HIS A 81 1.99 7.47 8.74
C HIS A 81 0.85 6.46 8.55
N GLN A 82 0.00 6.27 9.56
CA GLN A 82 -1.14 5.35 9.47
C GLN A 82 -2.16 5.87 8.45
N LEU A 83 -2.57 7.14 8.57
CA LEU A 83 -3.53 7.72 7.63
C LEU A 83 -3.00 7.73 6.20
N LEU A 84 -1.70 8.04 6.02
CA LEU A 84 -1.05 8.00 4.72
C LEU A 84 -1.03 6.58 4.12
N LEU A 85 -0.80 5.56 4.95
CA LEU A 85 -0.91 4.16 4.55
C LEU A 85 -2.33 3.82 4.13
N ASP A 86 -3.35 4.22 4.90
CA ASP A 86 -4.75 3.93 4.58
C ASP A 86 -5.16 4.53 3.23
N PHE A 87 -4.69 5.74 2.92
CA PHE A 87 -4.83 6.34 1.59
C PHE A 87 -4.16 5.51 0.49
N ALA A 88 -2.95 5.02 0.70
CA ALA A 88 -2.24 4.19 -0.28
C ALA A 88 -2.91 2.82 -0.51
N LEU A 89 -3.41 2.18 0.55
CA LEU A 89 -4.14 0.91 0.47
C LEU A 89 -5.49 1.07 -0.22
N SER A 90 -6.21 2.17 0.06
CA SER A 90 -7.46 2.48 -0.64
C SER A 90 -7.21 2.80 -2.11
N LEU A 91 -6.12 3.50 -2.43
CA LEU A 91 -5.71 3.74 -3.81
C LEU A 91 -5.41 2.42 -4.54
N ARG A 92 -4.76 1.45 -3.88
CA ARG A 92 -4.51 0.11 -4.46
C ARG A 92 -5.79 -0.59 -4.89
N GLN A 93 -6.87 -0.45 -4.13
CA GLN A 93 -8.16 -1.08 -4.45
C GLN A 93 -8.78 -0.50 -5.73
N LEU A 94 -8.36 0.69 -6.17
CA LEU A 94 -8.83 1.35 -7.39
C LEU A 94 -8.13 0.87 -8.66
N GLN A 95 -7.15 -0.03 -8.59
CA GLN A 95 -6.44 -0.50 -9.78
C GLN A 95 -7.36 -1.11 -10.85
N THR A 96 -8.51 -1.66 -10.45
CA THR A 96 -9.51 -2.23 -11.36
C THR A 96 -10.61 -1.24 -11.76
N ASP A 97 -10.66 -0.06 -11.15
CA ASP A 97 -11.67 0.96 -11.42
C ASP A 97 -11.35 1.74 -12.72
N PRO A 98 -12.34 2.06 -13.57
CA PRO A 98 -12.11 2.87 -14.77
C PRO A 98 -11.43 4.22 -14.50
N ALA A 99 -11.65 4.81 -13.32
CA ALA A 99 -11.07 6.07 -12.90
C ALA A 99 -9.57 5.97 -12.58
N TRP A 100 -8.99 4.76 -12.46
CA TRP A 100 -7.57 4.55 -12.14
C TRP A 100 -6.64 5.41 -13.00
N ASN A 101 -6.94 5.52 -14.29
CA ASN A 101 -6.13 6.28 -15.26
C ASN A 101 -6.42 7.79 -15.26
N SER A 102 -7.28 8.28 -14.37
CA SER A 102 -7.53 9.71 -14.24
C SER A 102 -6.29 10.45 -13.74
N SER A 103 -6.09 11.68 -14.23
CA SER A 103 -4.97 12.52 -13.82
C SER A 103 -4.93 12.76 -12.31
N GLN A 104 -6.09 12.81 -11.65
CA GLN A 104 -6.18 13.02 -10.19
C GLN A 104 -5.60 11.84 -9.41
N LEU A 105 -5.97 10.59 -9.76
CA LEU A 105 -5.45 9.40 -9.10
C LEU A 105 -3.98 9.17 -9.42
N GLN A 106 -3.56 9.42 -10.67
CA GLN A 106 -2.15 9.32 -11.05
C GLN A 106 -1.29 10.37 -10.32
N ASN A 107 -1.78 11.60 -10.15
CA ASN A 107 -1.09 12.62 -9.38
C ASN A 107 -0.96 12.23 -7.90
N MET A 108 -2.03 11.67 -7.32
CA MET A 108 -2.00 11.15 -5.95
C MET A 108 -0.98 10.01 -5.81
N LEU A 109 -0.96 9.07 -6.76
CA LEU A 109 0.01 7.97 -6.77
C LEU A 109 1.44 8.48 -6.83
N LEU A 110 1.71 9.51 -7.65
CA LEU A 110 3.04 10.11 -7.80
C LEU A 110 3.47 10.90 -6.56
N SER A 111 2.53 11.46 -5.79
CA SER A 111 2.85 12.23 -4.57
C SER A 111 3.10 11.37 -3.32
N LEU A 112 2.82 10.06 -3.38
CA LEU A 112 3.13 9.12 -2.32
C LEU A 112 4.65 8.90 -2.18
N PRO A 113 5.16 8.66 -0.96
CA PRO A 113 6.51 8.11 -0.75
C PRO A 113 6.75 6.86 -1.59
N SER A 114 8.01 6.63 -2.00
CA SER A 114 8.34 5.56 -2.98
C SER A 114 7.79 4.19 -2.56
N ALA A 115 7.97 3.80 -1.30
CA ALA A 115 7.47 2.55 -0.76
C ALA A 115 5.95 2.41 -0.85
N LEU A 116 5.20 3.44 -0.43
CA LEU A 116 3.74 3.45 -0.53
C LEU A 116 3.27 3.47 -1.99
N ARG A 117 3.99 4.15 -2.88
CA ARG A 117 3.71 4.15 -4.32
C ARG A 117 3.90 2.75 -4.92
N ILE A 118 4.95 2.03 -4.54
CA ILE A 118 5.18 0.64 -4.95
C ILE A 118 4.04 -0.24 -4.44
N LEU A 119 3.69 -0.14 -3.16
CA LEU A 119 2.57 -0.90 -2.58
C LEU A 119 1.22 -0.54 -3.22
N ALA A 120 0.98 0.72 -3.59
CA ALA A 120 -0.27 1.14 -4.19
C ALA A 120 -0.41 0.70 -5.65
N ARG A 121 0.70 0.57 -6.39
CA ARG A 121 0.69 0.26 -7.84
C ARG A 121 0.96 -1.21 -8.18
N SER A 122 1.78 -1.90 -7.40
CA SER A 122 2.35 -3.17 -7.84
C SER A 122 1.37 -4.32 -7.60
N ARG A 123 0.99 -5.05 -8.66
CA ARG A 123 0.26 -6.30 -8.49
C ARG A 123 1.13 -7.34 -7.78
N TRP A 124 2.39 -7.44 -8.20
CA TRP A 124 3.39 -8.36 -7.67
C TRP A 124 4.60 -7.60 -7.17
N LEU A 125 5.06 -8.00 -5.99
CA LEU A 125 6.21 -7.43 -5.30
C LEU A 125 7.36 -8.43 -5.34
N CYS A 126 8.57 -7.91 -5.50
CA CYS A 126 9.78 -8.68 -5.39
C CYS A 126 10.62 -8.14 -4.23
N LEU A 127 11.25 -9.07 -3.50
CA LEU A 127 12.15 -8.74 -2.41
C LEU A 127 13.56 -8.57 -2.95
N GLU A 128 14.18 -7.44 -2.65
CA GLU A 128 15.59 -7.18 -2.92
C GLU A 128 16.30 -7.01 -1.59
N HIS A 129 17.53 -7.53 -1.50
CA HIS A 129 18.37 -7.40 -0.32
C HIS A 129 19.62 -6.60 -0.68
N ASP A 130 20.01 -5.64 0.16
CA ASP A 130 21.09 -4.69 -0.16
C ASP A 130 22.44 -5.38 -0.46
N ARG A 131 22.68 -6.56 0.12
CA ARG A 131 23.92 -7.34 -0.08
C ARG A 131 23.82 -8.42 -1.16
N ASP A 132 22.61 -8.82 -1.52
CA ASP A 132 22.34 -9.94 -2.43
C ASP A 132 21.40 -9.46 -3.57
N LEU A 133 21.95 -8.73 -4.54
CA LEU A 133 21.24 -8.29 -5.76
C LEU A 133 20.83 -9.50 -6.60
N LEU A 134 19.53 -9.76 -6.79
CA LEU A 134 19.07 -10.92 -7.57
C LEU A 134 17.96 -10.55 -8.55
N TYR A 135 18.29 -10.61 -9.84
CA TYR A 135 17.36 -10.52 -10.96
C TYR A 135 17.79 -11.45 -12.12
N LEU A 136 16.81 -11.85 -12.94
CA LEU A 136 16.83 -12.91 -13.94
C LEU A 136 17.80 -12.73 -15.12
N LEU A 137 18.55 -13.78 -15.46
CA LEU A 137 19.30 -13.90 -16.71
C LEU A 137 18.68 -14.91 -17.68
N PRO A 138 18.75 -14.66 -19.00
CA PRO A 138 18.34 -15.60 -20.05
C PRO A 138 19.42 -16.67 -20.27
N ALA A 139 19.58 -17.56 -19.28
CA ALA A 139 20.42 -18.78 -19.37
C ALA A 139 20.10 -19.84 -18.28
N GLY A 140 18.99 -19.69 -17.54
CA GLY A 140 18.45 -20.78 -16.72
C GLY A 140 19.11 -21.02 -15.35
N ALA A 141 19.97 -20.14 -14.85
CA ALA A 141 20.38 -20.15 -13.44
C ALA A 141 19.95 -18.84 -12.76
N LEU A 142 19.00 -18.97 -11.83
CA LEU A 142 18.54 -17.95 -10.88
C LEU A 142 18.79 -18.50 -9.49
N GLN A 143 19.48 -17.76 -8.63
CA GLN A 143 19.44 -17.99 -7.19
C GLN A 143 18.77 -16.77 -6.55
N LEU A 144 17.95 -17.00 -5.53
CA LEU A 144 17.23 -16.02 -4.74
C LEU A 144 17.87 -15.99 -3.34
N GLY A 145 18.03 -14.88 -2.62
CA GLY A 145 17.04 -13.81 -2.47
C GLY A 145 15.95 -14.37 -1.59
N ALA A 146 16.35 -14.84 -0.42
CA ALA A 146 15.53 -15.57 0.54
C ALA A 146 15.07 -16.98 0.14
N GLN A 147 15.95 -17.92 -0.25
CA GLN A 147 15.76 -19.39 -0.23
C GLN A 147 14.49 -20.02 -0.87
N SER A 148 13.63 -19.25 -1.55
CA SER A 148 12.40 -19.73 -2.19
C SER A 148 12.62 -19.99 -3.68
N ARG A 149 11.89 -20.94 -4.27
CA ARG A 149 11.84 -21.14 -5.74
C ARG A 149 11.06 -20.03 -6.46
N CYS A 150 10.56 -19.03 -5.72
CA CYS A 150 9.68 -17.97 -6.23
C CYS A 150 9.94 -16.62 -5.53
N CYS A 151 10.32 -15.61 -6.32
CA CYS A 151 10.60 -14.25 -5.83
C CYS A 151 9.36 -13.37 -5.74
N MET A 152 8.19 -13.86 -6.17
CA MET A 152 7.02 -13.02 -6.35
C MET A 152 6.10 -13.13 -5.14
N TRP A 153 5.81 -11.96 -4.57
CA TRP A 153 4.98 -11.78 -3.40
C TRP A 153 3.76 -10.92 -3.75
N GLN A 154 2.69 -11.09 -3.00
CA GLN A 154 1.51 -10.23 -3.09
C GLN A 154 1.13 -9.72 -1.70
N LEU A 155 0.55 -8.53 -1.67
CA LEU A 155 -0.08 -8.01 -0.46
C LEU A 155 -1.42 -8.73 -0.23
N ALA A 156 -1.61 -9.35 0.93
CA ALA A 156 -2.88 -9.94 1.31
C ALA A 156 -3.90 -8.83 1.59
N LEU A 157 -4.94 -8.74 0.77
CA LEU A 157 -5.95 -7.67 0.85
C LEU A 157 -6.97 -7.84 1.99
N VAL A 158 -6.94 -8.98 2.72
CA VAL A 158 -8.05 -9.44 3.58
C VAL A 158 -7.71 -9.49 5.08
N ALA A 159 -6.51 -9.13 5.53
CA ALA A 159 -6.16 -9.26 6.95
C ALA A 159 -5.96 -7.90 7.62
N GLU A 160 -6.70 -7.70 8.72
CA GLU A 160 -6.67 -6.56 9.64
C GLU A 160 -5.26 -6.00 9.84
N THR A 161 -5.04 -4.80 9.33
CA THR A 161 -3.81 -4.03 9.47
C THR A 161 -3.85 -3.28 10.80
N SER A 162 -3.80 -3.99 11.93
CA SER A 162 -3.62 -3.30 13.20
C SER A 162 -2.22 -2.65 13.21
N HIS A 163 -2.15 -1.37 13.53
CA HIS A 163 -0.89 -0.62 13.70
C HIS A 163 0.07 -0.64 12.49
N GLY A 164 -0.48 -0.67 11.26
CA GLY A 164 0.31 -0.55 10.03
C GLY A 164 1.07 -1.81 9.61
N TRP A 165 0.72 -2.96 10.18
CA TRP A 165 1.23 -4.27 9.73
C TRP A 165 0.54 -4.73 8.45
N LEU A 166 1.34 -5.21 7.51
CA LEU A 166 0.89 -5.75 6.22
C LEU A 166 1.40 -7.18 6.05
N ARG A 167 0.55 -8.07 5.55
CA ARG A 167 0.92 -9.46 5.23
C ARG A 167 1.29 -9.60 3.75
N LEU A 168 2.46 -10.14 3.50
CA LEU A 168 2.94 -10.59 2.19
C LEU A 168 2.75 -12.12 2.08
N GLU A 169 2.28 -12.57 0.93
CA GLU A 169 2.08 -13.98 0.59
C GLU A 169 2.93 -14.32 -0.63
N ASN A 170 3.67 -15.43 -0.58
CA ASN A 170 4.38 -15.92 -1.75
C ASN A 170 3.40 -16.50 -2.77
N LEU A 171 3.58 -16.17 -4.04
CA LEU A 171 2.67 -16.63 -5.10
C LEU A 171 2.81 -18.11 -5.43
N CYS A 172 4.01 -18.67 -5.31
CA CYS A 172 4.26 -20.06 -5.68
C CYS A 172 4.12 -21.01 -4.49
N GLU A 173 4.40 -20.51 -3.28
CA GLU A 173 4.35 -21.27 -2.05
C GLU A 173 3.45 -20.52 -1.05
N MET A 174 2.13 -20.58 -1.22
CA MET A 174 1.15 -19.78 -0.43
C MET A 174 1.23 -19.97 1.10
N GLN A 175 1.98 -20.97 1.59
CA GLN A 175 2.25 -21.16 3.02
C GLN A 175 3.34 -20.22 3.54
N ASP A 176 4.20 -19.71 2.65
CA ASP A 176 5.22 -18.73 2.99
C ASP A 176 4.61 -17.35 3.09
N THR A 177 4.63 -16.82 4.31
CA THR A 177 4.08 -15.51 4.65
C THR A 177 5.10 -14.68 5.41
N TRP A 178 5.16 -13.40 5.06
CA TRP A 178 5.95 -12.39 5.77
C TRP A 178 5.04 -11.27 6.23
N PHE A 179 5.40 -10.65 7.34
CA PHE A 179 4.76 -9.44 7.84
C PHE A 179 5.76 -8.30 7.77
N ILE A 180 5.30 -7.15 7.25
CA ILE A 180 6.08 -5.92 7.18
C ILE A 180 5.35 -4.82 7.96
N ASN A 181 6.11 -3.93 8.60
CA ASN A 181 5.56 -2.78 9.31
C ASN A 181 5.81 -1.50 8.51
N MET A 182 4.74 -0.82 8.12
CA MET A 182 4.84 0.37 7.29
C MET A 182 5.34 1.61 8.04
N PRO A 183 4.90 1.91 9.28
CA PRO A 183 5.50 2.98 10.07
C PRO A 183 7.03 2.83 10.18
N GLN A 184 7.51 1.63 10.47
CA GLN A 184 8.95 1.32 10.54
C GLN A 184 9.65 1.62 9.22
N GLN A 185 9.07 1.19 8.09
CA GLN A 185 9.68 1.47 6.78
C GLN A 185 9.70 2.96 6.44
N LEU A 186 8.64 3.70 6.76
CA LEU A 186 8.56 5.14 6.49
C LEU A 186 9.59 5.94 7.32
N GLU A 187 9.96 5.44 8.49
CA GLU A 187 10.98 6.04 9.35
C GLU A 187 12.41 5.63 8.96
N SER A 188 12.64 4.34 8.67
CA SER A 188 13.99 3.78 8.50
C SER A 188 14.42 3.59 7.05
N GLY A 189 13.49 3.60 6.10
CA GLY A 189 13.74 3.41 4.67
C GLY A 189 13.79 1.96 4.19
N PHE A 190 13.85 0.98 5.11
CA PHE A 190 13.95 -0.45 4.80
C PHE A 190 12.81 -1.26 5.43
N TYR A 191 12.55 -2.44 4.86
CA TYR A 191 11.62 -3.42 5.43
C TYR A 191 12.36 -4.44 6.29
N LEU A 192 11.75 -4.78 7.42
CA LEU A 192 12.08 -6.01 8.16
C LEU A 192 10.99 -7.04 7.88
N LEU A 193 11.37 -8.21 7.38
CA LEU A 193 10.44 -9.30 7.11
C LEU A 193 10.27 -10.15 8.38
N GLN A 194 9.07 -10.17 8.95
CA GLN A 194 8.78 -10.86 10.19
C GLN A 194 7.85 -12.05 10.01
N ARG A 195 8.04 -13.13 10.77
CA ARG A 195 7.14 -14.30 10.75
C ARG A 195 5.75 -14.02 11.33
N ALA A 196 5.65 -13.04 12.21
CA ALA A 196 4.44 -12.64 12.90
C ALA A 196 4.47 -11.14 13.20
N PRO A 197 3.31 -10.45 13.27
CA PRO A 197 3.22 -9.01 13.50
C PRO A 197 3.32 -8.68 15.00
N ASN A 198 4.42 -9.07 15.67
CA ASN A 198 4.61 -8.81 17.09
C ASN A 198 6.10 -8.70 17.49
N SER A 199 6.36 -8.15 18.67
CA SER A 199 7.70 -7.90 19.20
C SER A 199 8.49 -9.16 19.59
N ASN A 200 7.83 -10.32 19.67
CA ASN A 200 8.46 -11.61 19.97
C ASN A 200 8.77 -12.42 18.69
N SER A 201 8.58 -11.80 17.54
CA SER A 201 8.82 -12.41 16.24
C SER A 201 10.32 -12.54 15.94
N SER A 202 10.62 -13.12 14.78
CA SER A 202 11.96 -13.16 14.23
C SER A 202 11.99 -12.45 12.87
N ASN A 203 13.04 -11.68 12.65
CA ASN A 203 13.34 -11.08 11.36
C ASN A 203 14.01 -12.13 10.48
N TYR A 204 13.63 -12.17 9.21
CA TYR A 204 14.35 -12.91 8.20
C TYR A 204 15.52 -12.08 7.67
N CYS A 205 16.71 -12.68 7.66
CA CYS A 205 17.96 -12.02 7.31
C CYS A 205 18.75 -12.88 6.31
N SER A 206 19.53 -12.26 5.44
CA SER A 206 20.40 -12.91 4.47
C SER A 206 21.82 -12.41 4.60
N ARG A 207 22.76 -13.35 4.64
CA ARG A 207 24.19 -13.05 4.60
C ARG A 207 24.88 -14.00 3.65
N GLN A 208 25.55 -13.47 2.63
CA GLN A 208 26.31 -14.25 1.64
C GLN A 208 25.44 -15.35 1.01
N GLY A 209 24.19 -15.01 0.64
CA GLY A 209 23.22 -15.96 0.07
C GLY A 209 22.65 -17.00 1.04
N SER A 210 23.00 -16.96 2.32
CA SER A 210 22.45 -17.84 3.36
C SER A 210 21.42 -17.10 4.21
N GLY A 211 20.19 -17.63 4.23
CA GLY A 211 19.10 -17.11 5.06
C GLY A 211 19.15 -17.61 6.50
N TYR A 212 18.86 -16.74 7.46
CA TYR A 212 18.73 -17.08 8.88
C TYR A 212 17.66 -16.20 9.56
N TYR A 213 17.36 -16.53 10.83
CA TYR A 213 16.39 -15.81 11.64
C TYR A 213 17.05 -15.16 12.84
N GLU A 214 16.75 -13.88 13.06
CA GLU A 214 17.16 -13.16 14.27
C GLU A 214 15.94 -12.83 15.12
N GLU A 215 15.95 -13.22 16.39
CA GLU A 215 14.91 -12.85 17.35
C GLU A 215 14.93 -11.34 17.62
N VAL A 216 13.79 -10.68 17.50
CA VAL A 216 13.65 -9.23 17.71
C VAL A 216 14.12 -8.81 19.12
N ALA A 217 14.02 -9.70 20.12
CA ALA A 217 14.43 -9.45 21.50
C ALA A 217 15.95 -9.46 21.72
N LYS A 218 16.76 -9.96 20.77
CA LYS A 218 18.21 -10.21 20.95
C LYS A 218 19.11 -9.37 20.03
N LYS A 219 18.59 -8.26 19.47
CA LYS A 219 19.26 -7.42 18.47
C LYS A 219 20.73 -7.12 18.79
N LYS A 220 21.63 -7.37 17.84
CA LYS A 220 22.99 -6.83 17.80
C LYS A 220 23.14 -5.90 16.59
N ALA A 221 23.76 -4.73 16.76
CA ALA A 221 23.85 -3.68 15.74
C ALA A 221 24.39 -4.12 14.36
N ALA A 222 25.30 -5.11 14.30
CA ALA A 222 25.86 -5.59 13.03
C ALA A 222 24.96 -6.58 12.27
N ALA A 223 23.93 -7.13 12.92
CA ALA A 223 22.96 -8.03 12.30
C ALA A 223 21.81 -7.27 11.64
N GLU A 224 21.68 -5.95 11.88
CA GLU A 224 20.57 -5.16 11.38
C GLU A 224 20.60 -5.06 9.84
N GLU A 225 21.76 -4.79 9.24
CA GLU A 225 21.87 -4.65 7.77
C GLU A 225 21.60 -5.95 7.01
N ASP A 226 21.90 -7.11 7.59
CA ASP A 226 21.61 -8.41 6.99
C ASP A 226 20.10 -8.71 6.95
N CYS A 227 19.28 -7.88 7.61
CA CYS A 227 17.83 -8.04 7.65
C CYS A 227 17.10 -6.95 6.86
N TYR A 228 17.82 -6.06 6.16
CA TYR A 228 17.22 -4.95 5.43
C TYR A 228 16.77 -5.39 4.04
N TRP A 229 15.46 -5.31 3.83
CA TRP A 229 14.83 -5.65 2.57
C TRP A 229 14.25 -4.42 1.89
N GLN A 230 14.25 -4.45 0.57
CA GLN A 230 13.53 -3.52 -0.28
C GLN A 230 12.41 -4.27 -1.01
N LEU A 231 11.29 -3.58 -1.24
CA LEU A 231 10.20 -4.08 -2.07
C LEU A 231 10.21 -3.34 -3.40
N ASN A 232 10.21 -4.12 -4.49
CA ASN A 232 10.17 -3.60 -5.85
C ASN A 232 8.94 -4.07 -6.60
N ASP A 233 8.48 -3.27 -7.56
CA ASP A 233 7.43 -3.66 -8.50
C ASP A 233 8.00 -4.67 -9.49
N CYS A 234 7.48 -5.89 -9.49
CA CYS A 234 7.79 -6.90 -10.50
C CYS A 234 6.55 -7.41 -11.22
N SER A 235 5.51 -6.59 -11.28
CA SER A 235 4.26 -6.88 -12.01
C SER A 235 4.48 -7.16 -13.51
N GLY A 236 5.59 -6.68 -14.08
CA GLY A 236 5.97 -6.96 -15.47
C GLY A 236 6.66 -8.31 -15.71
N LEU A 237 7.13 -8.99 -14.64
CA LEU A 237 8.05 -10.11 -14.76
C LEU A 237 7.44 -11.32 -15.49
N PRO A 238 6.23 -11.81 -15.18
CA PRO A 238 5.54 -12.85 -15.96
C PRO A 238 5.36 -12.56 -17.45
N VAL A 239 5.15 -11.31 -17.86
CA VAL A 239 5.07 -10.96 -19.29
C VAL A 239 6.45 -11.10 -19.95
N LEU A 240 7.51 -10.67 -19.25
CA LEU A 240 8.88 -10.82 -19.72
C LEU A 240 9.26 -12.31 -19.82
N LEU A 241 8.95 -13.11 -18.79
CA LEU A 241 9.26 -14.54 -18.75
C LEU A 241 8.58 -15.33 -19.87
N LYS A 242 7.30 -15.08 -20.15
CA LYS A 242 6.59 -15.76 -21.24
C LYS A 242 7.30 -15.61 -22.59
N ARG A 243 7.84 -14.42 -22.89
CA ARG A 243 8.59 -14.17 -24.12
C ARG A 243 9.84 -15.03 -24.28
N PHE A 244 10.42 -15.53 -23.19
CA PHE A 244 11.62 -16.37 -23.20
C PHE A 244 11.32 -17.87 -23.20
N TYR A 245 10.12 -18.30 -22.79
CA TYR A 245 9.73 -19.71 -22.76
C TYR A 245 8.84 -20.12 -23.94
N GLU A 246 8.38 -19.16 -24.75
CA GLU A 246 7.63 -19.41 -26.00
C GLU A 246 8.54 -19.49 -27.25
N THR A 247 9.87 -19.58 -27.06
CA THR A 247 10.86 -19.95 -28.10
C THR A 247 11.28 -21.41 -27.97
#